data_AF-A0A8J7ED70-F1
#
_entry.id   AF-A0A8J7ED70-F1
#
_cell.length_a   1.000
_cell.length_b   1.000
_cell.length_c   1.000
_cell.angle_alpha   90.00
_cell.angle_beta   90.00
_cell.angle_gamma   90.00
#
_symmetry.space_group_name_H-M   'P 1'
#
loop_
_entity.id
_entity.type
_entity.pdbx_description
1 polymer ?
#
loop_
_entity_poly.entity_id
_entity_poly.type
_entity_poly.pdbx_seq_one_letter_code
_entity_poly.pdbx_strand_id
1 'polypeptide(L)'
;MENVLLGLGLLAGLGLAIAIFFLPNAVRYSEKIVINAPVEQVYDNIRLQERLMLWSAWPEATGSTCSLENEDGSVGARTVFFDQGKRFEHQEIVDLKPNQKVALTLNFINTYHRPFHLPARLFGIVKWTRALQVKDLEGLKQYSELKLQKAL
;
A
#
# COMPACT_ATOMS: atom_id res chain seq x y z
N MET A 1 37.05 16.07 35.12
CA MET A 1 36.33 14.95 34.47
C MET A 1 34.91 15.34 34.04
N GLU A 2 34.17 16.08 34.86
CA GLU A 2 32.78 16.49 34.60
C GLU A 2 32.58 17.26 33.27
N ASN A 3 33.44 18.23 32.96
CA ASN A 3 33.37 19.01 31.71
C ASN A 3 33.69 18.19 30.44
N VAL A 4 34.47 17.12 30.57
CA VAL A 4 34.82 16.23 29.44
C VAL A 4 33.64 15.29 29.13
N LEU A 5 32.95 14.81 30.15
CA LEU A 5 31.74 13.99 29.99
C LEU A 5 30.59 14.79 29.34
N LEU A 6 30.40 16.04 29.76
CA LEU A 6 29.42 16.98 29.18
C LEU A 6 29.72 17.28 27.70
N GLY A 7 30.98 17.53 27.35
CA GLY A 7 31.40 17.76 25.97
C GLY A 7 31.18 16.55 25.05
N LEU A 8 31.50 15.34 25.53
CA LEU A 8 31.25 14.10 24.79
C LEU A 8 29.76 13.80 24.62
N GLY A 9 28.95 14.07 25.65
CA GLY A 9 27.49 13.93 25.58
C GLY A 9 26.85 14.86 24.56
N LEU A 10 27.30 16.11 24.47
CA LEU A 10 26.82 17.08 23.47
C LEU A 10 27.22 16.68 22.05
N LEU A 11 28.45 16.21 21.84
CA LEU A 11 28.91 15.72 20.53
C LEU A 11 28.15 14.47 20.09
N ALA A 12 27.90 13.54 21.00
CA ALA A 12 27.09 12.35 20.72
C ALA A 12 25.63 12.73 20.39
N GLY A 13 25.04 13.65 21.17
CA GLY A 13 23.68 14.15 20.92
C GLY A 13 23.56 14.89 19.59
N LEU A 14 24.54 15.73 19.24
CA LEU A 14 24.58 16.44 17.96
C LEU A 14 24.76 15.47 16.79
N GLY A 15 25.66 14.49 16.92
CA GLY A 15 25.86 13.44 15.92
C GLY A 15 24.57 12.64 15.67
N LEU A 16 23.83 12.31 16.73
CA LEU A 16 22.54 11.63 16.61
C LEU A 16 21.48 12.51 15.95
N ALA A 17 21.40 13.80 16.29
CA ALA A 17 20.45 14.72 15.69
C ALA A 17 20.71 14.91 14.18
N ILE A 18 21.98 15.02 13.79
CA ILE A 18 22.40 15.09 12.38
C ILE A 18 22.02 13.79 11.66
N ALA A 19 22.29 12.63 12.26
CA ALA A 19 21.92 11.34 11.67
C ALA A 19 20.41 11.20 11.45
N ILE A 20 19.58 11.70 12.37
CA ILE A 20 18.12 11.70 12.23
C ILE A 20 17.67 12.59 11.07
N PHE A 21 18.32 13.73 10.87
CA PHE A 21 17.99 14.65 9.78
C PHE A 21 18.22 14.04 8.39
N PHE A 22 19.17 13.10 8.26
CA PHE A 22 19.46 12.40 7.00
C PHE A 22 18.63 11.12 6.80
N LEU A 23 17.74 10.75 7.73
CA LEU A 23 16.87 9.59 7.52
C LEU A 23 15.86 9.88 6.39
N PRO A 24 15.68 8.96 5.43
CA PRO A 24 14.72 9.13 4.36
C PRO A 24 13.28 9.14 4.91
N ASN A 25 12.51 10.16 4.54
CA ASN A 25 11.11 10.30 4.94
C ASN A 25 10.15 9.42 4.11
N ALA A 26 10.65 8.74 3.08
CA ALA A 26 9.87 7.87 2.20
C ALA A 26 10.65 6.59 1.87
N VAL A 27 9.92 5.48 1.83
CA VAL A 27 10.43 4.19 1.37
C VAL A 27 9.81 3.90 0.00
N ARG A 28 10.64 3.52 -0.98
CA ARG A 28 10.19 3.06 -2.29
C ARG A 28 10.48 1.58 -2.44
N TYR A 29 9.50 0.85 -2.96
CA TYR A 29 9.59 -0.56 -3.25
C TYR A 29 8.98 -0.85 -4.62
N SER A 30 9.49 -1.87 -5.30
CA SER A 30 9.03 -2.29 -6.62
C SER A 30 9.09 -3.80 -6.71
N GLU A 31 8.05 -4.39 -7.28
CA GLU A 31 7.98 -5.82 -7.58
C GLU A 31 7.57 -6.04 -9.02
N LYS A 32 7.91 -7.22 -9.52
CA LYS A 32 7.62 -7.63 -10.89
C LYS A 32 7.10 -9.04 -10.90
N ILE A 33 5.98 -9.22 -11.60
CA ILE A 33 5.41 -10.52 -11.92
C ILE A 33 5.23 -10.64 -13.43
N VAL A 34 5.08 -11.88 -13.90
CA VAL A 34 4.65 -12.20 -15.26
C VAL A 34 3.27 -12.85 -15.16
N ILE A 35 2.31 -12.30 -15.90
CA ILE A 35 0.93 -12.79 -15.99
C ILE A 35 0.70 -13.26 -17.42
N ASN A 36 0.22 -14.49 -17.59
CA ASN A 36 -0.11 -15.04 -18.89
C ASN A 36 -1.57 -14.73 -19.27
N ALA A 37 -1.85 -13.44 -19.55
CA ALA A 37 -3.15 -12.96 -20.00
C ALA A 37 -3.02 -11.71 -20.89
N PRO A 38 -4.00 -11.40 -21.74
CA PRO A 38 -4.02 -10.17 -22.54
C PRO A 38 -3.87 -8.91 -21.68
N VAL A 39 -3.06 -7.96 -22.15
CA VAL A 39 -2.75 -6.73 -21.40
C VAL A 39 -4.00 -5.91 -21.07
N GLU A 40 -4.99 -5.89 -21.97
CA GLU A 40 -6.27 -5.19 -21.76
C GLU A 40 -7.05 -5.78 -20.59
N GLN A 41 -7.06 -7.11 -20.48
CA GLN A 41 -7.73 -7.79 -19.38
C GLN A 41 -7.01 -7.51 -18.05
N VAL A 42 -5.68 -7.57 -18.03
CA VAL A 42 -4.89 -7.25 -16.83
C VAL A 42 -5.11 -5.80 -16.42
N TYR A 43 -5.06 -4.87 -17.38
CA TYR A 43 -5.31 -3.45 -17.15
C TYR A 43 -6.70 -3.20 -16.56
N ASP A 44 -7.74 -3.82 -17.13
CA ASP A 44 -9.10 -3.71 -16.62
C ASP A 44 -9.26 -4.34 -15.23
N ASN A 45 -8.59 -5.46 -14.96
CA ASN A 45 -8.62 -6.12 -13.65
C ASN A 45 -7.99 -5.26 -12.54
N ILE A 46 -7.09 -4.34 -12.90
CA ILE A 46 -6.46 -3.40 -11.98
C ILE A 46 -7.27 -2.11 -11.85
N ARG A 47 -7.70 -1.50 -12.97
CA ARG A 47 -8.34 -0.18 -12.93
C ARG A 47 -9.76 -0.22 -12.38
N LEU A 48 -10.50 -1.30 -12.65
CA LEU A 48 -11.88 -1.45 -12.19
C LEU A 48 -11.84 -1.89 -10.73
N GLN A 49 -12.21 -0.99 -9.84
CA GLN A 49 -12.17 -1.18 -8.40
C GLN A 49 -13.07 -2.34 -7.97
N GLU A 50 -14.21 -2.56 -8.66
CA GLU A 50 -15.06 -3.73 -8.43
C GLU A 50 -14.31 -5.04 -8.71
N ARG A 51 -13.47 -5.08 -9.75
CA ARG A 51 -12.65 -6.26 -10.05
C ARG A 51 -11.49 -6.39 -9.08
N LEU A 52 -10.85 -5.28 -8.71
CA LEU A 52 -9.76 -5.23 -7.74
C LEU A 52 -10.18 -5.89 -6.41
N MET A 53 -11.37 -5.56 -5.92
CA MET A 53 -11.91 -6.12 -4.67
C MET A 53 -12.09 -7.65 -4.69
N LEU A 54 -12.16 -8.28 -5.86
CA LEU A 54 -12.34 -9.74 -5.97
C LEU A 54 -11.05 -10.55 -5.76
N TRP A 55 -9.89 -9.91 -5.89
CA TRP A 55 -8.60 -10.58 -5.78
C TRP A 55 -7.63 -9.89 -4.79
N SER A 56 -8.01 -8.74 -4.25
CA SER A 56 -7.21 -8.05 -3.25
C SER A 56 -7.15 -8.82 -1.93
N ALA A 57 -5.95 -8.91 -1.36
CA ALA A 57 -5.68 -9.48 -0.05
C ALA A 57 -6.01 -8.53 1.11
N TRP A 58 -6.26 -7.24 0.83
CA TRP A 58 -6.47 -6.23 1.86
C TRP A 58 -7.73 -6.48 2.71
N PRO A 59 -8.93 -6.73 2.14
CA PRO A 59 -10.14 -6.93 2.94
C PRO A 59 -10.03 -8.11 3.92
N GLU A 60 -9.42 -9.22 3.49
CA GLU A 60 -9.17 -10.38 4.35
C GLU A 60 -8.18 -10.03 5.48
N ALA A 61 -7.09 -9.33 5.15
CA ALA A 61 -6.03 -9.01 6.11
C ALA A 61 -6.44 -7.96 7.16
N THR A 62 -7.33 -7.04 6.81
CA THR A 62 -7.79 -5.96 7.70
C THR A 62 -9.14 -6.25 8.34
N GLY A 63 -9.87 -7.25 7.84
CA GLY A 63 -11.27 -7.48 8.22
C GLY A 63 -12.22 -6.38 7.73
N SER A 64 -11.76 -5.52 6.81
CA SER A 64 -12.55 -4.38 6.33
C SER A 64 -13.58 -4.79 5.29
N THR A 65 -14.73 -4.12 5.28
CA THR A 65 -15.62 -4.12 4.11
C THR A 65 -15.26 -2.97 3.19
N CYS A 66 -15.59 -3.10 1.90
CA CYS A 66 -15.23 -2.12 0.89
C CYS A 66 -16.48 -1.65 0.12
N SER A 67 -16.49 -0.38 -0.32
CA SER A 67 -17.47 0.13 -1.27
C SER A 67 -16.80 0.93 -2.38
N LEU A 68 -17.43 0.99 -3.55
CA LEU A 68 -17.06 1.88 -4.63
C LEU A 68 -17.74 3.25 -4.44
N GLU A 69 -16.99 4.32 -4.62
CA GLU A 69 -17.49 5.68 -4.84
C GLU A 69 -17.01 6.18 -6.22
N ASN A 70 -17.84 6.99 -6.88
CA ASN A 70 -17.63 7.54 -8.23
C ASN A 70 -17.66 6.49 -9.37
N GLU A 71 -17.44 6.94 -10.61
CA GLU A 71 -17.50 6.10 -11.81
C GLU A 71 -16.32 5.12 -11.85
N ASP A 72 -16.61 3.81 -11.91
CA ASP A 72 -15.56 2.79 -11.86
C ASP A 72 -14.59 2.89 -13.04
N GLY A 73 -13.31 2.66 -12.77
CA GLY A 73 -12.26 2.65 -13.78
C GLY A 73 -11.95 4.02 -14.40
N SER A 74 -12.38 5.12 -13.77
CA SER A 74 -12.09 6.50 -14.13
C SER A 74 -11.17 7.20 -13.11
N VAL A 75 -10.47 8.27 -13.50
CA VAL A 75 -9.71 9.08 -12.54
C VAL A 75 -10.68 9.70 -11.52
N GLY A 76 -10.38 9.55 -10.24
CA GLY A 76 -11.24 9.92 -9.13
C GLY A 76 -12.12 8.78 -8.59
N ALA A 77 -12.15 7.61 -9.23
CA ALA A 77 -12.79 6.42 -8.67
C ALA A 77 -12.15 6.04 -7.33
N ARG A 78 -12.97 5.69 -6.33
CA ARG A 78 -12.51 5.39 -4.97
C ARG A 78 -13.00 4.06 -4.46
N THR A 79 -12.09 3.25 -3.91
CA THR A 79 -12.45 2.16 -2.98
C THR A 79 -12.40 2.70 -1.57
N VAL A 80 -13.51 2.67 -0.85
CA VAL A 80 -13.61 3.13 0.54
C VAL A 80 -13.65 1.94 1.46
N PHE A 81 -12.81 1.95 2.50
CA PHE A 81 -12.69 0.89 3.48
C PHE A 81 -13.43 1.24 4.76
N PHE A 82 -14.15 0.25 5.31
CA PHE A 82 -14.95 0.36 6.52
C PHE A 82 -14.57 -0.70 7.54
N ASP A 83 -14.54 -0.29 8.82
CA ASP A 83 -14.41 -1.16 9.98
C ASP A 83 -15.65 -0.96 10.86
N GLN A 84 -16.41 -2.03 11.10
CA GLN A 84 -17.68 -1.98 11.84
C GLN A 84 -18.65 -0.88 11.33
N GLY A 85 -18.69 -0.66 10.02
CA GLY A 85 -19.53 0.36 9.37
C GLY A 85 -18.98 1.79 9.44
N LYS A 86 -17.81 2.02 10.06
CA LYS A 86 -17.14 3.32 10.08
C LYS A 86 -16.09 3.39 8.98
N ARG A 87 -16.18 4.40 8.13
CA ARG A 87 -15.15 4.72 7.13
C ARG A 87 -13.84 5.05 7.84
N PHE A 88 -12.75 4.39 7.45
CA PHE A 88 -11.43 4.71 7.97
C PHE A 88 -10.43 5.04 6.86
N GLU A 89 -10.57 4.51 5.64
CA GLU A 89 -9.58 4.71 4.57
C GLU A 89 -10.21 4.77 3.19
N HIS A 90 -9.45 5.26 2.21
CA HIS A 90 -9.80 5.07 0.80
C HIS A 90 -8.58 4.98 -0.11
N GLN A 91 -8.72 4.21 -1.18
CA GLN A 91 -7.83 4.20 -2.33
C GLN A 91 -8.47 4.99 -3.47
N GLU A 92 -7.70 5.82 -4.19
CA GLU A 92 -8.20 6.66 -5.29
C GLU A 92 -7.35 6.49 -6.56
N ILE A 93 -7.99 6.41 -7.73
CA ILE A 93 -7.32 6.47 -9.03
C ILE A 93 -6.92 7.91 -9.33
N VAL A 94 -5.61 8.15 -9.52
CA VAL A 94 -5.08 9.49 -9.79
C VAL A 94 -4.50 9.67 -11.19
N ASP A 95 -4.19 8.59 -11.89
CA ASP A 95 -3.67 8.62 -13.26
C ASP A 95 -3.92 7.28 -13.97
N LEU A 96 -4.28 7.35 -15.25
CA LEU A 96 -4.54 6.20 -16.11
C LEU A 96 -3.83 6.37 -17.44
N LYS A 97 -3.06 5.36 -17.85
CA LYS A 97 -2.55 5.20 -19.22
C LYS A 97 -3.03 3.85 -19.75
N PRO A 98 -3.93 3.82 -20.74
CA PRO A 98 -4.50 2.59 -21.27
C PRO A 98 -3.45 1.53 -21.53
N ASN A 99 -3.66 0.32 -20.98
CA ASN A 99 -2.79 -0.86 -21.15
C ASN A 99 -1.33 -0.67 -20.70
N GLN A 100 -1.03 0.37 -19.93
CA GLN A 100 0.34 0.70 -19.52
C GLN A 100 0.47 1.03 -18.03
N LYS A 101 -0.48 1.78 -17.48
CA LYS A 101 -0.36 2.30 -16.10
C LYS A 101 -1.72 2.54 -15.46
N VAL A 102 -1.84 2.10 -14.21
CA VAL A 102 -2.86 2.55 -13.26
C VAL A 102 -2.11 3.09 -12.05
N ALA A 103 -2.34 4.36 -11.70
CA ALA A 103 -1.77 4.96 -10.49
C ALA A 103 -2.88 5.12 -9.45
N LEU A 104 -2.60 4.62 -8.25
CA LEU A 104 -3.51 4.65 -7.11
C LEU A 104 -2.80 5.36 -5.95
N THR A 105 -3.55 6.15 -5.18
CA THR A 105 -3.10 6.67 -3.89
C THR A 105 -3.95 6.06 -2.79
N LEU A 106 -3.30 5.51 -1.76
CA LEU A 106 -3.97 5.02 -0.57
C LEU A 106 -3.86 6.08 0.54
N ASN A 107 -5.01 6.59 0.98
CA ASN A 107 -5.11 7.66 1.96
C ASN A 107 -5.54 7.10 3.31
N PHE A 108 -4.59 7.08 4.25
CA PHE A 108 -4.80 6.64 5.62
C PHE A 108 -5.39 7.77 6.48
N ILE A 109 -6.64 7.64 6.94
CA ILE A 109 -7.11 8.50 8.05
C ILE A 109 -6.51 7.88 9.31
N ASN A 110 -5.44 8.49 9.80
CA ASN A 110 -4.57 7.94 10.85
C ASN A 110 -5.30 7.81 12.20
N THR A 111 -6.11 6.77 12.38
CA THR A 111 -6.81 6.43 13.63
C THR A 111 -6.26 5.18 14.33
N TYR A 112 -5.17 4.59 13.85
CA TYR A 112 -4.50 3.47 14.53
C TYR A 112 -4.06 3.88 15.95
N HIS A 113 -4.77 3.38 16.97
CA HIS A 113 -4.42 3.54 18.37
C HIS A 113 -3.00 3.00 18.63
N ARG A 114 -2.11 3.86 19.11
CA ARG A 114 -0.76 3.48 19.59
C ARG A 114 -0.94 2.56 20.81
N PRO A 115 -0.13 1.48 20.95
CA PRO A 115 1.15 1.71 21.64
C PRO A 115 2.35 0.80 21.26
N PHE A 116 3.55 1.28 21.62
CA PHE A 116 4.88 0.64 21.80
C PHE A 116 5.76 0.17 20.58
N HIS A 117 7.05 0.58 20.68
CA HIS A 117 8.27 0.34 19.87
C HIS A 117 8.33 0.84 18.40
N LEU A 118 8.82 2.07 18.21
CA LEU A 118 9.05 2.74 16.90
C LEU A 118 9.77 1.89 15.83
N PRO A 119 10.90 1.20 16.14
CA PRO A 119 11.63 0.45 15.12
C PRO A 119 10.87 -0.80 14.66
N ALA A 120 10.28 -1.54 15.60
CA ALA A 120 9.47 -2.72 15.30
C ALA A 120 8.21 -2.36 14.49
N ARG A 121 7.62 -1.18 14.72
CA ARG A 121 6.50 -0.65 13.92
C ARG A 121 6.94 -0.23 12.51
N LEU A 122 8.05 0.50 12.37
CA LEU A 122 8.53 0.95 11.05
C LEU A 122 8.89 -0.22 10.15
N PHE A 123 9.75 -1.14 10.64
CA PHE A 123 10.13 -2.32 9.87
C PHE A 123 9.00 -3.34 9.77
N GLY A 124 8.15 -3.45 10.79
CA GLY A 124 6.99 -4.33 10.80
C GLY A 124 5.90 -3.91 9.81
N ILE A 125 5.53 -2.63 9.78
CA ILE A 125 4.55 -2.10 8.81
C ILE A 125 5.11 -2.21 7.40
N VAL A 126 6.35 -1.80 7.15
CA VAL A 126 6.95 -1.92 5.81
C VAL A 126 6.96 -3.39 5.35
N LYS A 127 7.35 -4.32 6.22
CA LYS A 127 7.35 -5.75 5.90
C LYS A 127 5.94 -6.30 5.68
N TRP A 128 4.97 -5.89 6.49
CA TRP A 128 3.58 -6.33 6.39
C TRP A 128 2.91 -5.79 5.13
N THR A 129 3.01 -4.48 4.86
CA THR A 129 2.52 -3.86 3.62
C THR A 129 3.17 -4.48 2.39
N ARG A 130 4.48 -4.75 2.45
CA ARG A 130 5.19 -5.49 1.40
C ARG A 130 4.57 -6.87 1.16
N ALA A 131 4.35 -7.64 2.22
CA ALA A 131 3.78 -8.98 2.10
C ALA A 131 2.36 -8.96 1.52
N LEU A 132 1.54 -7.96 1.89
CA LEU A 132 0.22 -7.76 1.30
C LEU A 132 0.31 -7.39 -0.18
N GLN A 133 1.23 -6.51 -0.56
CA GLN A 133 1.45 -6.18 -1.97
C GLN A 133 1.82 -7.41 -2.80
N VAL A 134 2.66 -8.30 -2.25
CA VAL A 134 3.02 -9.56 -2.93
C VAL A 134 1.81 -10.47 -3.07
N LYS A 135 0.98 -10.61 -2.03
CA LYS A 135 -0.27 -11.38 -2.11
C LYS A 135 -1.27 -10.80 -3.11
N ASP A 136 -1.41 -9.48 -3.18
CA ASP A 136 -2.23 -8.80 -4.19
C ASP A 136 -1.76 -9.15 -5.61
N LEU A 137 -0.44 -9.13 -5.85
CA LEU A 137 0.14 -9.49 -7.14
C LEU A 137 -0.12 -10.97 -7.50
N GLU A 138 -0.03 -11.86 -6.53
CA GLU A 138 -0.40 -13.28 -6.71
C GLU A 138 -1.90 -13.43 -7.02
N GLY A 139 -2.76 -12.73 -6.30
CA GLY A 139 -4.21 -12.71 -6.52
C GLY A 139 -4.57 -12.19 -7.91
N LEU A 140 -3.97 -11.08 -8.34
CA LEU A 140 -4.14 -10.52 -9.68
C LEU A 140 -3.73 -11.53 -10.76
N LYS A 141 -2.59 -12.21 -10.58
CA LYS A 141 -2.11 -13.23 -11.52
C LYS A 141 -3.14 -14.36 -11.65
N GLN A 142 -3.54 -14.96 -10.54
CA GLN A 142 -4.52 -16.04 -10.52
C GLN A 142 -5.85 -15.60 -11.15
N TYR A 143 -6.36 -14.44 -10.77
CA TYR A 143 -7.63 -13.90 -11.29
C TYR A 143 -7.59 -13.68 -12.80
N SER A 144 -6.47 -13.15 -13.31
CA SER A 144 -6.31 -12.84 -14.74
C SER A 144 -6.14 -14.12 -15.58
N GLU A 145 -5.34 -15.08 -15.10
CA GLU A 145 -5.08 -16.34 -15.81
C GLU A 145 -6.29 -17.29 -15.77
N LEU A 146 -7.04 -17.34 -14.65
CA LEU A 146 -8.25 -18.19 -14.52
C LEU A 146 -9.41 -17.69 -15.39
N LYS A 147 -9.59 -16.36 -15.54
CA LYS A 147 -10.63 -15.83 -16.43
C LYS A 147 -10.39 -16.20 -17.89
N LEU A 148 -9.14 -16.32 -18.31
CA LEU A 148 -8.79 -16.76 -19.66
C LEU A 148 -9.22 -18.22 -19.90
N GLN A 149 -9.03 -19.09 -18.90
CA GLN A 149 -9.42 -20.50 -18.99
C GLN A 149 -10.93 -20.73 -19.06
N LYS A 150 -11.74 -19.80 -18.54
CA LYS A 150 -13.21 -19.87 -18.63
C LYS A 150 -13.78 -19.27 -19.92
N ALA A 151 -12.95 -18.58 -20.70
CA ALA A 151 -13.34 -17.93 -21.95
C ALA A 151 -12.94 -18.74 -23.21
N LEU A 152 -12.17 -19.81 -23.02
CA LEU A 152 -11.79 -20.81 -24.02
C LEU A 152 -12.65 -22.07 -23.86
#